data_AF-A0A7S3L3V6-F1
#
_entry.id   AF-A0A7S3L3V6-F1
#
_cell.length_a   1.000
_cell.length_b   1.000
_cell.length_c   1.000
_cell.angle_alpha   90.00
_cell.angle_beta   90.00
_cell.angle_gamma   90.00
#
_symmetry.space_group_name_H-M   'P 1'
#
loop_
_entity.id
_entity.type
_entity.pdbx_description
1 polymer ?
#
loop_
_entity_poly.entity_id
_entity_poly.type
_entity_poly.pdbx_seq_one_letter_code
_entity_poly.pdbx_strand_id
1 'polypeptide(L)'
;MMIRYVGRQDSSTPSYQSTRDGKVKDGTDAAHANNRHGKVLYSRKDPPKAGELIFNSKIAKVENKHLLSSPASQLLVKEPDWPFHKASEAKLYFVHSGKAGGKSLYKRSFVHESRLRLPCRMFNVTPNDVDDENCFSPDENDPKTFDSLLSKRLYGHFHMANPRYSEEWKTWLRDNTNLLLVTVRDPIDRITSAFNYHYQELITGKNFKVKKRYQRSNIGAKIYMECFADIQALARAMGPKRSTSTTPFCRKLGREFLEGKLVPTPGAHFHYNYHYYANWTWVNQKLVAVLRTESLWEDVARIEELLGGDQKPFLTAENQERVTHGSENFNLTTGVNQKDTFFLCCVLRKELQVYHDLVLAAVNLKGNEKMETLRQAMNHCGIKDEVSSPPVIAGWRWDDWHHRNCSVQDED
;
A
#
# COMPACT_ATOMS: atom_id res chain seq x y z
N MET A 1 1.10 39.80 -50.37
CA MET A 1 2.33 39.02 -50.63
C MET A 1 2.28 37.81 -49.72
N MET A 2 1.72 36.71 -50.23
CA MET A 2 1.55 35.43 -49.52
C MET A 2 2.69 34.50 -49.95
N ILE A 3 3.35 33.84 -49.01
CA ILE A 3 4.28 32.75 -49.29
C ILE A 3 3.68 31.48 -48.70
N ARG A 4 3.27 30.57 -49.60
CA ARG A 4 2.85 29.20 -49.30
C ARG A 4 4.08 28.37 -48.97
N TYR A 5 4.03 27.62 -47.88
CA TYR A 5 4.93 26.50 -47.63
C TYR A 5 4.28 25.20 -48.10
N VAL A 6 4.97 24.50 -49.00
CA VAL A 6 4.65 23.14 -49.47
C VAL A 6 5.58 22.19 -48.72
N GLY A 7 5.04 21.33 -47.86
CA GLY A 7 5.77 20.29 -47.16
C GLY A 7 5.46 18.93 -47.77
N ARG A 8 6.47 18.32 -48.39
CA ARG A 8 6.46 17.04 -49.11
C ARG A 8 6.47 15.87 -48.11
N GLN A 9 5.56 14.91 -48.30
CA GLN A 9 5.64 13.57 -47.71
C GLN A 9 6.67 12.76 -48.47
N ASP A 10 7.57 12.07 -47.75
CA ASP A 10 8.25 10.89 -48.27
C ASP A 10 8.35 9.84 -47.15
N SER A 11 7.73 8.70 -47.43
CA SER A 11 7.69 7.48 -46.65
C SER A 11 8.81 6.55 -47.09
N SER A 12 9.68 6.12 -46.17
CA SER A 12 10.50 4.93 -46.39
C SER A 12 10.88 4.25 -45.07
N THR A 13 10.22 3.12 -44.82
CA THR A 13 10.60 2.09 -43.84
C THR A 13 11.72 1.22 -44.41
N PRO A 14 12.81 0.93 -43.67
CA PRO A 14 13.73 -0.14 -44.04
C PRO A 14 13.36 -1.45 -43.33
N SER A 15 13.07 -2.48 -44.12
CA SER A 15 12.98 -3.88 -43.72
C SER A 15 14.36 -4.44 -43.33
N TYR A 16 14.47 -5.06 -42.15
CA TYR A 16 15.67 -5.78 -41.72
C TYR A 16 15.54 -7.26 -42.10
N GLN A 17 16.34 -7.71 -43.07
CA GLN A 17 16.53 -9.13 -43.36
C GLN A 17 17.71 -9.65 -42.54
N SER A 18 17.46 -10.74 -41.79
CA SER A 18 18.44 -11.47 -40.99
C SER A 18 19.04 -12.60 -41.82
N THR A 19 20.33 -12.53 -42.14
CA THR A 19 21.10 -13.68 -42.61
C THR A 19 21.92 -14.26 -41.46
N ARG A 20 21.65 -15.53 -41.13
CA ARG A 20 22.52 -16.41 -40.35
C ARG A 20 23.49 -17.07 -41.33
N ASP A 21 24.78 -17.01 -41.05
CA ASP A 21 25.70 -18.17 -41.04
C ASP A 21 27.15 -17.72 -40.82
N GLY A 22 27.92 -18.56 -40.11
CA GLY A 22 29.39 -18.50 -40.10
C GLY A 22 30.06 -18.47 -38.72
N LYS A 23 30.46 -19.65 -38.23
CA LYS A 23 31.50 -19.82 -37.20
C LYS A 23 32.88 -19.47 -37.78
N VAL A 24 33.81 -18.93 -36.95
CA VAL A 24 35.18 -19.44 -36.69
C VAL A 24 36.01 -18.44 -35.84
N LYS A 25 36.52 -18.98 -34.72
CA LYS A 25 37.78 -18.78 -33.94
C LYS A 25 38.35 -17.40 -33.54
N ASP A 26 38.64 -17.35 -32.23
CA ASP A 26 39.75 -16.74 -31.46
C ASP A 26 40.54 -15.54 -32.02
N GLY A 27 40.59 -14.49 -31.19
CA GLY A 27 41.55 -13.39 -31.29
C GLY A 27 41.28 -12.35 -30.20
N THR A 28 42.16 -12.31 -29.21
CA THR A 28 42.34 -11.21 -28.27
C THR A 28 42.54 -9.89 -29.02
N ASP A 29 41.85 -8.82 -28.62
CA ASP A 29 42.49 -7.54 -28.26
C ASP A 29 41.47 -6.44 -27.91
N ALA A 30 41.91 -5.62 -26.97
CA ALA A 30 41.20 -4.48 -26.41
C ALA A 30 41.13 -3.32 -27.42
N ALA A 31 39.93 -2.75 -27.62
CA ALA A 31 39.78 -1.36 -28.06
C ALA A 31 38.42 -0.80 -27.66
N HIS A 32 38.46 0.31 -26.94
CA HIS A 32 37.33 1.11 -26.48
C HIS A 32 36.45 1.61 -27.64
N ALA A 33 35.18 1.19 -27.64
CA ALA A 33 34.15 1.77 -28.49
C ALA A 33 33.44 2.94 -27.76
N ASN A 34 33.49 4.11 -28.40
CA ASN A 34 32.76 5.32 -28.07
C ASN A 34 31.24 5.10 -28.17
N ASN A 35 30.53 5.13 -27.04
CA ASN A 35 29.07 5.29 -27.02
C ASN A 35 28.71 6.76 -26.75
N ARG A 36 28.28 7.47 -27.81
CA ARG A 36 27.58 8.75 -27.72
C ARG A 36 26.14 8.50 -27.25
N HIS A 37 25.92 8.55 -25.94
CA HIS A 37 24.57 8.77 -25.41
C HIS A 37 24.32 10.28 -25.27
N GLY A 38 23.28 10.75 -25.95
CA GLY A 38 22.74 12.09 -25.81
C GLY A 38 22.36 12.36 -24.36
N LYS A 39 23.14 13.22 -23.72
CA LYS A 39 22.93 13.67 -22.34
C LYS A 39 21.85 14.76 -22.37
N VAL A 40 20.61 14.40 -22.01
CA VAL A 40 19.60 15.41 -21.67
C VAL A 40 20.02 16.05 -20.35
N LEU A 41 20.62 17.24 -20.44
CA LEU A 41 21.01 18.05 -19.30
C LEU A 41 19.75 18.67 -18.68
N TYR A 42 19.22 18.04 -17.64
CA TYR A 42 18.37 18.75 -16.69
C TYR A 42 19.27 19.65 -15.83
N SER A 43 19.06 20.95 -15.94
CA SER A 43 19.66 21.95 -15.06
C SER A 43 19.29 21.61 -13.61
N ARG A 44 20.31 21.28 -12.80
CA ARG A 44 20.16 21.15 -11.35
C ARG A 44 19.82 22.53 -10.78
N LYS A 45 18.53 22.82 -10.61
CA LYS A 45 18.11 23.81 -9.62
C LYS A 45 18.37 23.21 -8.24
N ASP A 46 18.97 24.01 -7.37
CA ASP A 46 19.25 23.62 -5.99
C ASP A 46 18.00 23.05 -5.32
N PRO A 47 18.14 21.99 -4.50
CA PRO A 47 17.02 21.48 -3.73
C PRO A 47 16.49 22.61 -2.83
N PRO A 48 15.17 22.80 -2.72
CA PRO A 48 14.62 23.75 -1.77
C PRO A 48 15.13 23.37 -0.37
N LYS A 49 15.68 24.35 0.34
CA LYS A 49 16.05 24.21 1.75
C LYS A 49 14.84 23.64 2.49
N ALA A 50 15.07 22.62 3.32
CA ALA A 50 14.03 22.01 4.14
C ALA A 50 13.38 23.10 5.00
N GLY A 51 12.25 23.62 4.51
CA GLY A 51 11.41 24.52 5.26
C GLY A 51 10.82 23.75 6.42
N GLU A 52 10.94 24.33 7.62
CA GLU A 52 10.19 23.91 8.79
C GLU A 52 8.71 23.79 8.42
N LEU A 53 8.24 22.54 8.33
CA LEU A 53 6.81 22.23 8.29
C LEU A 53 6.27 22.57 9.68
N ILE A 54 5.83 23.82 9.86
CA ILE A 54 5.05 24.23 11.01
C ILE A 54 3.71 23.49 10.92
N PHE A 55 3.62 22.38 11.64
CA PHE A 55 2.38 21.64 11.86
C PHE A 55 1.45 22.51 12.72
N ASN A 56 0.57 23.26 12.07
CA ASN A 56 -0.56 23.88 12.74
C ASN A 56 -1.60 22.79 13.04
N SER A 57 -1.49 22.17 14.22
CA SER A 57 -2.45 21.20 14.76
C SER A 57 -3.73 21.88 15.26
N LYS A 58 -4.41 22.64 14.40
CA LYS A 58 -5.83 22.93 14.60
C LYS A 58 -6.63 21.76 14.02
N ILE A 59 -6.58 20.63 14.71
CA ILE A 59 -7.59 19.59 14.56
C ILE A 59 -8.87 20.19 15.09
N ALA A 60 -9.82 20.47 14.20
CA ALA A 60 -11.17 20.81 14.59
C ALA A 60 -11.70 19.67 15.46
N LYS A 61 -11.97 19.95 16.75
CA LYS A 61 -12.82 19.10 17.58
C LYS A 61 -14.22 19.14 16.96
N VAL A 62 -14.50 18.21 16.06
CA VAL A 62 -15.87 17.90 15.65
C VAL A 62 -16.46 17.08 16.80
N GLU A 63 -17.18 17.74 17.70
CA GLU A 63 -17.97 17.07 18.74
C GLU A 63 -19.12 16.31 18.08
N ASN A 64 -18.93 15.01 17.82
CA ASN A 64 -19.99 14.09 17.42
C ASN A 64 -20.80 13.68 18.65
N LYS A 65 -21.78 14.50 19.06
CA LYS A 65 -22.67 14.20 20.20
C LYS A 65 -24.10 13.76 19.87
N HIS A 66 -24.46 13.59 18.59
CA HIS A 66 -25.81 13.13 18.20
C HIS A 66 -25.79 12.13 17.03
N LEU A 67 -25.42 10.87 17.28
CA LEU A 67 -25.46 9.79 16.26
C LEU A 67 -25.83 8.43 16.87
N LEU A 68 -26.93 8.34 17.64
CA LEU A 68 -27.49 7.05 18.08
C LEU A 68 -28.75 6.62 17.32
N SER A 69 -29.08 7.30 16.21
CA SER A 69 -29.96 6.80 15.15
C SER A 69 -29.21 6.72 13.80
N SER A 70 -27.90 6.44 13.84
CA SER A 70 -26.90 6.83 12.84
C SER A 70 -27.01 6.17 11.45
N PRO A 71 -26.77 6.94 10.35
CA PRO A 71 -26.55 6.44 8.98
C PRO A 71 -25.52 5.30 8.85
N ALA A 72 -24.65 5.12 9.84
CA ALA A 72 -23.60 4.10 9.81
C ALA A 72 -24.15 2.66 9.83
N SER A 73 -25.29 2.40 10.49
CA SER A 73 -25.89 1.05 10.48
C SER A 73 -26.50 0.70 9.13
N GLN A 74 -26.97 1.70 8.37
CA GLN A 74 -27.47 1.50 7.00
C GLN A 74 -26.35 1.09 6.03
N LEU A 75 -25.12 1.57 6.25
CA LEU A 75 -23.95 1.22 5.44
C LEU A 75 -23.55 -0.27 5.52
N LEU A 76 -24.04 -0.99 6.53
CA LEU A 76 -23.74 -2.42 6.71
C LEU A 76 -24.81 -3.37 6.18
N VAL A 77 -26.01 -2.86 5.86
CA VAL A 77 -27.12 -3.71 5.39
C VAL A 77 -27.35 -3.53 3.89
N LYS A 78 -26.99 -2.39 3.32
CA LYS A 78 -27.14 -2.14 1.89
C LYS A 78 -26.12 -2.97 1.09
N GLU A 79 -26.58 -3.62 0.03
CA GLU A 79 -25.70 -4.16 -1.01
C GLU A 79 -24.77 -3.04 -1.53
N PRO A 80 -23.54 -3.39 -1.98
CA PRO A 80 -22.60 -2.40 -2.48
C PRO A 80 -23.22 -1.65 -3.65
N ASP A 81 -23.49 -0.36 -3.42
CA ASP A 81 -24.01 0.55 -4.43
C ASP A 81 -22.81 1.12 -5.19
N TRP A 82 -22.39 0.40 -6.23
CA TRP A 82 -21.26 0.83 -7.05
C TRP A 82 -21.59 2.19 -7.68
N PRO A 83 -20.85 3.25 -7.35
CA PRO A 83 -21.31 4.62 -7.60
C PRO A 83 -21.10 5.08 -9.05
N PHE A 84 -20.65 4.20 -9.93
CA PHE A 84 -20.33 4.51 -11.31
C PHE A 84 -21.27 3.76 -12.25
N HIS A 85 -21.87 4.47 -13.19
CA HIS A 85 -22.71 3.87 -14.23
C HIS A 85 -21.86 3.28 -15.37
N LYS A 86 -20.66 3.84 -15.57
CA LYS A 86 -19.70 3.39 -16.59
C LYS A 86 -18.33 3.20 -15.99
N ALA A 87 -17.60 2.19 -16.49
CA ALA A 87 -16.21 1.92 -16.11
C ALA A 87 -15.31 3.16 -16.23
N SER A 88 -15.53 3.98 -17.26
CA SER A 88 -14.74 5.17 -17.56
C SER A 88 -14.89 6.31 -16.56
N GLU A 89 -15.93 6.28 -15.73
CA GLU A 89 -16.10 7.24 -14.66
C GLU A 89 -15.17 6.94 -13.48
N ALA A 90 -14.75 5.68 -13.30
CA ALA A 90 -13.85 5.29 -12.23
C ALA A 90 -12.38 5.62 -12.60
N LYS A 91 -11.77 6.55 -11.86
CA LYS A 91 -10.35 6.92 -11.96
C LYS A 91 -9.65 6.49 -10.67
N LEU A 92 -9.01 5.33 -10.69
CA LEU A 92 -8.49 4.68 -9.49
C LEU A 92 -7.09 5.18 -9.14
N TYR A 93 -6.88 5.46 -7.85
CA TYR A 93 -5.55 5.62 -7.27
C TYR A 93 -5.23 4.46 -6.33
N PHE A 94 -4.28 3.60 -6.72
CA PHE A 94 -3.91 2.45 -5.91
C PHE A 94 -2.97 2.85 -4.76
N VAL A 95 -3.39 2.58 -3.53
CA VAL A 95 -2.65 2.84 -2.29
C VAL A 95 -2.29 1.50 -1.68
N HIS A 96 -1.03 1.11 -1.86
CA HIS A 96 -0.51 -0.13 -1.32
C HIS A 96 0.04 0.11 0.08
N SER A 97 -0.67 -0.37 1.09
CA SER A 97 -0.11 -0.49 2.43
C SER A 97 0.80 -1.71 2.47
N GLY A 98 2.09 -1.49 2.70
CA GLY A 98 3.06 -2.57 2.62
C GLY A 98 2.72 -3.72 3.59
N LYS A 99 3.02 -4.95 3.17
CA LYS A 99 2.59 -6.23 3.78
C LYS A 99 1.11 -6.59 3.63
N ALA A 100 0.34 -5.83 2.85
CA ALA A 100 -1.01 -6.18 2.43
C ALA A 100 -1.05 -6.49 0.91
N GLY A 101 -0.66 -7.71 0.52
CA GLY A 101 -0.88 -8.27 -0.83
C GLY A 101 -0.17 -7.62 -2.04
N GLY A 102 0.48 -6.47 -1.90
CA GLY A 102 0.87 -5.69 -3.08
C GLY A 102 1.97 -6.29 -3.96
N LYS A 103 2.81 -7.22 -3.47
CA LYS A 103 3.75 -7.95 -4.36
C LYS A 103 3.02 -8.89 -5.30
N SER A 104 1.96 -9.57 -4.82
CA SER A 104 1.09 -10.40 -5.65
C SER A 104 0.46 -9.57 -6.76
N LEU A 105 -0.08 -8.40 -6.40
CA LEU A 105 -0.68 -7.46 -7.36
C LEU A 105 0.36 -6.88 -8.34
N TYR A 106 1.58 -6.59 -7.86
CA TYR A 106 2.66 -6.07 -8.71
C TYR A 106 3.16 -7.11 -9.72
N LYS A 107 3.19 -8.40 -9.36
CA LYS A 107 3.54 -9.49 -10.28
C LYS A 107 2.53 -9.59 -11.45
N ARG A 108 1.26 -9.21 -11.22
CA ARG A 108 0.17 -9.30 -12.19
C ARG A 108 0.04 -8.09 -13.12
N SER A 109 1.17 -7.44 -13.42
CA SER A 109 1.37 -6.35 -14.40
C SER A 109 0.53 -5.07 -14.25
N PHE A 110 -0.74 -5.11 -13.87
CA PHE A 110 -1.63 -3.93 -13.88
C PHE A 110 -1.12 -2.78 -12.99
N VAL A 111 -0.55 -3.09 -11.81
CA VAL A 111 0.09 -2.06 -10.96
C VAL A 111 1.36 -1.52 -11.62
N HIS A 112 2.15 -2.39 -12.26
CA HIS A 112 3.38 -1.97 -12.94
C HIS A 112 3.08 -1.04 -14.11
N GLU A 113 2.11 -1.41 -14.95
CA GLU A 113 1.67 -0.67 -16.12
C GLU A 113 1.16 0.74 -15.77
N SER A 114 0.33 0.87 -14.72
CA SER A 114 -0.16 2.20 -14.30
C SER A 114 0.96 3.21 -14.04
N ARG A 115 2.13 2.75 -13.59
CA ARG A 115 3.29 3.60 -13.32
C ARG A 115 3.94 4.11 -14.61
N LEU A 116 3.93 3.31 -15.65
CA LEU A 116 4.51 3.65 -16.95
C LEU A 116 3.59 4.60 -17.73
N ARG A 117 2.27 4.52 -17.49
CA ARG A 117 1.26 5.37 -18.13
C ARG A 117 1.13 6.77 -17.53
N LEU A 118 1.46 6.92 -16.24
CA LEU A 118 1.28 8.19 -15.53
C LEU A 118 1.90 9.42 -16.23
N PRO A 119 3.15 9.40 -16.74
CA PRO A 119 3.69 10.53 -17.48
C PRO A 119 2.82 10.92 -18.69
N CYS A 120 2.42 9.93 -19.51
CA CYS A 120 1.54 10.17 -20.65
C CYS A 120 0.23 10.84 -20.19
N ARG A 121 -0.39 10.34 -19.13
CA ARG A 121 -1.62 10.91 -18.57
C ARG A 121 -1.43 12.35 -18.11
N MET A 122 -0.35 12.64 -17.40
CA MET A 122 -0.07 14.00 -16.91
C MET A 122 0.15 15.01 -18.04
N PHE A 123 0.76 14.59 -19.16
CA PHE A 123 1.07 15.51 -20.26
C PHE A 123 -0.04 15.60 -21.32
N ASN A 124 -0.82 14.52 -21.51
CA ASN A 124 -1.75 14.41 -22.63
C ASN A 124 -3.23 14.41 -22.21
N VAL A 125 -3.56 14.01 -20.99
CA VAL A 125 -4.97 13.92 -20.55
C VAL A 125 -5.36 15.23 -19.88
N THR A 126 -6.23 16.01 -20.53
CA THR A 126 -6.90 17.12 -19.87
C THR A 126 -7.91 16.57 -18.86
N PRO A 127 -8.22 17.27 -17.75
CA PRO A 127 -9.16 16.77 -16.73
C PRO A 127 -10.53 16.34 -17.26
N ASN A 128 -10.92 16.87 -18.43
CA ASN A 128 -12.19 16.62 -19.10
C ASN A 128 -12.09 15.66 -20.30
N ASP A 129 -10.88 15.24 -20.70
CA ASP A 129 -10.72 14.31 -21.81
C ASP A 129 -11.03 12.89 -21.40
N VAL A 130 -11.89 12.24 -22.18
CA VAL A 130 -12.39 10.88 -21.92
C VAL A 130 -11.46 9.83 -22.52
N ASP A 131 -10.56 10.23 -23.43
CA ASP A 131 -9.77 9.31 -24.24
C ASP A 131 -8.33 9.10 -23.71
N ASP A 132 -8.25 8.45 -22.55
CA ASP A 132 -7.00 7.94 -21.95
C ASP A 132 -6.52 6.64 -22.62
N GLU A 133 -7.28 6.11 -23.59
CA GLU A 133 -6.91 4.88 -24.30
C GLU A 133 -5.61 5.07 -25.11
N ASN A 134 -5.29 6.30 -25.53
CA ASN A 134 -4.04 6.60 -26.22
C ASN A 134 -2.78 6.45 -25.33
N CYS A 135 -2.93 6.52 -24.00
CA CYS A 135 -1.86 6.21 -23.07
C CYS A 135 -1.77 4.71 -22.74
N PHE A 136 -2.71 3.91 -23.26
CA PHE A 136 -2.75 2.46 -23.14
C PHE A 136 -2.22 1.82 -24.42
N SER A 137 -0.92 1.51 -24.44
CA SER A 137 -0.34 0.62 -25.45
C SER A 137 -0.01 -0.70 -24.76
N PRO A 138 -0.92 -1.69 -24.76
CA PRO A 138 -0.56 -3.01 -24.26
C PRO A 138 0.58 -3.53 -25.16
N ASP A 139 1.62 -4.09 -24.56
CA ASP A 139 2.59 -4.85 -25.36
C ASP A 139 1.89 -6.16 -25.74
N GLU A 140 1.36 -6.22 -26.96
CA GLU A 140 0.70 -7.41 -27.51
C GLU A 140 1.61 -8.64 -27.50
N ASN A 141 2.93 -8.44 -27.41
CA ASN A 141 3.91 -9.52 -27.36
C ASN A 141 4.29 -9.95 -25.95
N ASP A 142 3.92 -9.20 -24.90
CA ASP A 142 4.12 -9.66 -23.53
C ASP A 142 2.86 -10.43 -23.09
N PRO A 143 2.92 -11.77 -22.97
CA PRO A 143 1.80 -12.58 -22.52
C PRO A 143 1.37 -12.28 -21.07
N LYS A 144 2.14 -11.43 -20.36
CA LYS A 144 1.80 -10.92 -19.04
C LYS A 144 0.99 -9.63 -19.09
N THR A 145 0.88 -8.96 -20.24
CA THR A 145 0.04 -7.78 -20.40
C THR A 145 -1.40 -8.24 -20.26
N PHE A 146 -1.98 -7.98 -19.09
CA PHE A 146 -3.31 -8.46 -18.76
C PHE A 146 -4.30 -7.36 -19.10
N ASP A 147 -5.03 -7.52 -20.21
CA ASP A 147 -6.03 -6.54 -20.64
C ASP A 147 -7.26 -6.59 -19.72
N SER A 148 -7.19 -5.85 -18.61
CA SER A 148 -8.25 -5.68 -17.64
C SER A 148 -8.73 -4.25 -17.58
N LEU A 149 -10.03 -4.08 -17.34
CA LEU A 149 -10.60 -2.77 -17.07
C LEU A 149 -10.00 -2.18 -15.80
N LEU A 150 -9.70 -2.98 -14.79
CA LEU A 150 -8.96 -2.53 -13.61
C LEU A 150 -7.59 -1.93 -13.97
N SER A 151 -6.80 -2.58 -14.84
CA SER A 151 -5.52 -2.03 -15.31
C SER A 151 -5.70 -0.70 -16.04
N LYS A 152 -6.69 -0.62 -16.94
CA LYS A 152 -6.98 0.59 -17.72
C LYS A 152 -7.37 1.76 -16.81
N ARG A 153 -8.20 1.51 -15.79
CA ARG A 153 -8.73 2.54 -14.88
C ARG A 153 -7.79 2.90 -13.74
N LEU A 154 -6.64 2.24 -13.61
CA LEU A 154 -5.65 2.55 -12.59
C LEU A 154 -4.67 3.66 -13.03
N TYR A 155 -4.74 4.83 -12.38
CA TYR A 155 -3.96 6.05 -12.74
C TYR A 155 -2.56 6.09 -12.15
N GLY A 156 -2.38 5.48 -11.00
CA GLY A 156 -1.08 5.43 -10.39
C GLY A 156 -1.09 4.63 -9.11
N HIS A 157 0.08 4.55 -8.50
CA HIS A 157 0.34 3.68 -7.38
C HIS A 157 1.16 4.40 -6.31
N PHE A 158 0.66 4.43 -5.08
CA PHE A 158 1.34 4.95 -3.91
C PHE A 158 1.78 3.82 -2.99
N HIS A 159 3.09 3.78 -2.69
CA HIS A 159 3.68 2.81 -1.78
C HIS A 159 4.91 3.40 -1.10
N MET A 160 4.85 3.50 0.22
CA MET A 160 5.89 4.08 1.09
C MET A 160 6.24 5.52 0.68
N ALA A 161 7.49 5.95 0.85
CA ALA A 161 7.98 7.24 0.36
C ALA A 161 7.77 7.47 -1.14
N ASN A 162 7.57 6.39 -1.91
CA ASN A 162 7.59 6.34 -3.37
C ASN A 162 8.49 7.43 -3.98
N PRO A 163 9.83 7.33 -3.82
CA PRO A 163 10.76 8.39 -4.23
C PRO A 163 10.74 8.65 -5.76
N ARG A 164 9.95 7.88 -6.51
CA ARG A 164 9.81 8.01 -7.96
C ARG A 164 8.76 9.06 -8.36
N TYR A 165 7.85 9.44 -7.47
CA TYR A 165 6.88 10.49 -7.75
C TYR A 165 7.29 11.76 -7.03
N SER A 166 7.42 12.85 -7.79
CA SER A 166 7.53 14.19 -7.22
C SER A 166 6.23 14.54 -6.48
N GLU A 167 6.28 15.55 -5.61
CA GLU A 167 5.08 16.07 -4.96
C GLU A 167 4.04 16.60 -5.95
N GLU A 168 4.48 17.05 -7.13
CA GLU A 168 3.61 17.43 -8.24
C GLU A 168 2.83 16.23 -8.78
N TRP A 169 3.49 15.10 -9.05
CA TRP A 169 2.83 13.90 -9.58
C TRP A 169 1.84 13.30 -8.58
N LYS A 170 2.23 13.31 -7.32
CA LYS A 170 1.42 12.96 -6.17
C LYS A 170 0.15 13.82 -6.08
N THR A 171 0.31 15.14 -6.21
CA THR A 171 -0.79 16.11 -6.24
C THR A 171 -1.69 15.86 -7.44
N TRP A 172 -1.12 15.66 -8.62
CA TRP A 172 -1.89 15.37 -9.84
C TRP A 172 -2.74 14.10 -9.68
N LEU A 173 -2.16 12.99 -9.19
CA LEU A 173 -2.89 11.75 -8.95
C LEU A 173 -4.05 11.96 -7.99
N ARG A 174 -3.83 12.72 -6.93
CA ARG A 174 -4.86 13.05 -5.96
C ARG A 174 -5.97 13.90 -6.58
N ASP A 175 -5.63 14.86 -7.42
CA ASP A 175 -6.63 15.80 -7.95
C ASP A 175 -7.38 15.22 -9.17
N ASN A 176 -6.83 14.20 -9.84
CA ASN A 176 -7.40 13.60 -11.07
C ASN A 176 -7.98 12.19 -10.88
N THR A 177 -8.11 11.72 -9.64
CA THR A 177 -8.74 10.43 -9.31
C THR A 177 -9.99 10.65 -8.45
N ASN A 178 -10.92 9.70 -8.45
CA ASN A 178 -12.15 9.79 -7.65
C ASN A 178 -12.40 8.56 -6.78
N LEU A 179 -11.63 7.48 -6.98
CA LEU A 179 -11.70 6.25 -6.20
C LEU A 179 -10.29 5.88 -5.69
N LEU A 180 -10.14 5.70 -4.38
CA LEU A 180 -8.95 5.10 -3.79
C LEU A 180 -9.09 3.58 -3.81
N LEU A 181 -8.10 2.87 -4.31
CA LEU A 181 -8.02 1.41 -4.21
C LEU A 181 -6.96 1.05 -3.17
N VAL A 182 -7.37 0.66 -1.97
CA VAL A 182 -6.47 0.48 -0.84
C VAL A 182 -6.28 -0.99 -0.53
N THR A 183 -5.04 -1.47 -0.42
CA THR A 183 -4.81 -2.81 0.12
C THR A 183 -4.89 -2.80 1.64
N VAL A 184 -5.67 -3.73 2.20
CA VAL A 184 -5.77 -3.91 3.63
C VAL A 184 -5.39 -5.34 4.04
N ARG A 185 -5.00 -5.46 5.29
CA ARG A 185 -4.68 -6.70 6.00
C ARG A 185 -4.99 -6.43 7.46
N ASP A 186 -5.42 -7.45 8.19
CA ASP A 186 -5.55 -7.34 9.64
C ASP A 186 -4.30 -6.65 10.24
N PRO A 187 -4.44 -5.56 11.02
CA PRO A 187 -3.30 -4.80 11.50
C PRO A 187 -2.29 -5.61 12.33
N ILE A 188 -2.73 -6.63 13.08
CA ILE A 188 -1.86 -7.52 13.86
C ILE A 188 -1.07 -8.43 12.93
N ASP A 189 -1.73 -9.07 11.96
CA ASP A 189 -1.07 -9.93 10.99
C ASP A 189 -0.10 -9.13 10.11
N ARG A 190 -0.46 -7.89 9.77
CA ARG A 190 0.36 -6.96 9.01
C ARG A 190 1.65 -6.63 9.75
N ILE A 191 1.59 -6.21 11.02
CA ILE A 191 2.81 -5.87 11.78
C ILE A 191 3.65 -7.12 12.07
N THR A 192 3.04 -8.28 12.24
CA THR A 192 3.74 -9.55 12.46
C THR A 192 4.52 -9.95 11.21
N SER A 193 3.87 -9.89 10.04
CA SER A 193 4.53 -10.11 8.74
C SER A 193 5.63 -9.07 8.48
N ALA A 194 5.42 -7.80 8.86
CA ALA A 194 6.42 -6.74 8.74
C ALA A 194 7.65 -7.00 9.61
N PHE A 195 7.44 -7.36 10.88
CA PHE A 195 8.51 -7.66 11.83
C PHE A 195 9.35 -8.83 11.32
N ASN A 196 8.69 -9.95 11.02
CA ASN A 196 9.34 -11.18 10.58
C ASN A 196 10.14 -10.96 9.30
N TYR A 197 9.60 -10.19 8.35
CA TYR A 197 10.32 -9.84 7.13
C TYR A 197 11.60 -9.05 7.40
N HIS A 198 11.53 -7.99 8.20
CA HIS A 198 12.69 -7.14 8.46
C HIS A 198 13.73 -7.79 9.35
N TYR A 199 13.29 -8.59 10.32
CA TYR A 199 14.15 -9.44 11.13
C TYR A 199 14.92 -10.42 10.24
N GLN A 200 14.25 -11.08 9.29
CA GLN A 200 14.87 -12.03 8.36
C GLN A 200 15.83 -11.35 7.38
N GLU A 201 15.48 -10.17 6.85
CA GLU A 201 16.39 -9.36 6.06
C GLU A 201 17.69 -9.04 6.81
N LEU A 202 17.59 -8.81 8.12
CA LEU A 202 18.74 -8.51 8.97
C LEU A 202 19.62 -9.74 9.22
N ILE A 203 19.03 -10.85 9.69
CA ILE A 203 19.81 -12.03 10.11
C ILE A 203 20.40 -12.79 8.92
N THR A 204 19.64 -12.96 7.83
CA THR A 204 20.09 -13.79 6.70
C THR A 204 21.17 -13.10 5.89
N GLY A 205 21.27 -11.77 5.97
CA GLY A 205 22.30 -10.99 5.29
C GLY A 205 22.31 -11.15 3.76
N LYS A 206 21.27 -11.77 3.15
CA LYS A 206 21.18 -12.06 1.71
C LYS A 206 21.35 -10.80 0.84
N ASN A 207 21.18 -9.62 1.43
CA ASN A 207 21.68 -8.36 0.88
C ASN A 207 22.75 -7.76 1.82
N PHE A 208 24.03 -7.90 1.48
CA PHE A 208 25.13 -7.24 2.22
C PHE A 208 24.90 -5.72 2.39
N LYS A 209 24.31 -5.07 1.37
CA LYS A 209 23.90 -3.66 1.42
C LYS A 209 22.83 -3.38 2.48
N VAL A 210 21.89 -4.31 2.68
CA VAL A 210 20.83 -4.21 3.70
C VAL A 210 21.44 -4.41 5.08
N LYS A 211 22.26 -5.45 5.28
CA LYS A 211 22.99 -5.66 6.55
C LYS A 211 23.80 -4.43 6.95
N LYS A 212 24.56 -3.84 6.01
CA LYS A 212 25.31 -2.60 6.25
C LYS A 212 24.40 -1.40 6.57
N ARG A 213 23.23 -1.29 5.93
CA ARG A 213 22.25 -0.23 6.25
C ARG A 213 21.70 -0.39 7.66
N TYR A 214 21.30 -1.60 8.04
CA TYR A 214 20.77 -1.89 9.38
C TYR A 214 21.84 -1.69 10.46
N GLN A 215 23.08 -2.13 10.22
CA GLN A 215 24.20 -1.91 11.14
C GLN A 215 24.56 -0.43 11.27
N ARG A 216 24.42 0.37 10.20
CA ARG A 216 24.62 1.82 10.25
C ARG A 216 23.49 2.54 10.97
N SER A 217 22.26 2.04 10.85
CA SER A 217 21.13 2.55 11.64
C SER A 217 21.17 1.91 13.03
N ASN A 218 21.82 2.58 13.99
CA ASN A 218 21.85 2.12 15.39
C ASN A 218 20.47 1.69 15.93
N ILE A 219 19.38 2.28 15.42
CA ILE A 219 18.01 1.96 15.80
C ILE A 219 17.59 0.54 15.39
N GLY A 220 17.97 0.09 14.19
CA GLY A 220 17.57 -1.21 13.68
C GLY A 220 18.16 -2.38 14.43
N ALA A 221 19.47 -2.32 14.64
CA ALA A 221 20.16 -3.30 15.48
C ALA A 221 19.55 -3.33 16.89
N LYS A 222 19.27 -2.16 17.47
CA LYS A 222 18.62 -2.07 18.77
C LYS A 222 17.25 -2.76 18.81
N ILE A 223 16.39 -2.54 17.81
CA ILE A 223 15.06 -3.17 17.77
C ILE A 223 15.18 -4.69 17.63
N TYR A 224 15.83 -5.15 16.55
CA TYR A 224 15.75 -6.55 16.13
C TYR A 224 16.80 -7.47 16.77
N MET A 225 17.89 -6.94 17.33
CA MET A 225 18.98 -7.75 17.90
C MET A 225 19.13 -7.56 19.40
N GLU A 226 18.92 -6.36 19.92
CA GLU A 226 19.12 -6.06 21.34
C GLU A 226 17.83 -6.13 22.15
N CYS A 227 16.74 -5.55 21.63
CA CYS A 227 15.49 -5.41 22.38
C CYS A 227 14.51 -6.56 22.18
N PHE A 228 14.33 -7.04 20.95
CA PHE A 228 13.26 -7.99 20.62
C PHE A 228 13.77 -9.10 19.71
N ALA A 229 13.84 -10.31 20.25
CA ALA A 229 14.25 -11.50 19.49
C ALA A 229 13.21 -11.93 18.46
N ASP A 230 11.92 -11.66 18.72
CA ASP A 230 10.79 -11.97 17.86
C ASP A 230 9.63 -10.99 18.11
N ILE A 231 8.56 -11.14 17.31
CA ILE A 231 7.33 -10.33 17.46
C ILE A 231 6.66 -10.56 18.82
N GLN A 232 6.80 -11.75 19.40
CA GLN A 232 6.20 -12.13 20.68
C GLN A 232 6.85 -11.35 21.83
N ALA A 233 8.16 -11.16 21.80
CA ALA A 233 8.93 -10.35 22.74
C ALA A 233 8.58 -8.86 22.61
N LEU A 234 8.41 -8.36 21.38
CA LEU A 234 7.94 -7.00 21.13
C LEU A 234 6.53 -6.79 21.72
N ALA A 235 5.60 -7.70 21.45
CA ALA A 235 4.24 -7.65 21.97
C ALA A 235 4.19 -7.67 23.50
N ARG A 236 4.93 -8.61 24.12
CA ARG A 236 5.03 -8.73 25.58
C ARG A 236 5.55 -7.45 26.21
N ALA A 237 6.56 -6.82 25.61
CA ALA A 237 7.14 -5.57 26.11
C ALA A 237 6.16 -4.40 26.16
N MET A 238 5.06 -4.45 25.41
CA MET A 238 4.00 -3.44 25.45
C MET A 238 3.05 -3.64 26.64
N GLY A 239 3.08 -4.78 27.31
CA GLY A 239 2.28 -5.05 28.51
C GLY A 239 2.75 -4.29 29.76
N PRO A 240 2.10 -4.47 30.93
CA PRO A 240 2.40 -3.75 32.16
C PRO A 240 3.87 -3.87 32.60
N LYS A 241 4.43 -2.82 33.25
CA LYS A 241 5.84 -2.77 33.69
C LYS A 241 6.26 -3.98 34.53
N ARG A 242 5.39 -4.40 35.45
CA ARG A 242 5.64 -5.54 36.36
C ARG A 242 5.71 -6.90 35.66
N SER A 243 5.23 -7.00 34.42
CA SER A 243 5.08 -8.27 33.71
C SER A 243 6.26 -8.60 32.79
N THR A 244 7.26 -7.73 32.66
CA THR A 244 8.34 -7.92 31.66
C THR A 244 9.72 -7.61 32.22
N SER A 245 10.70 -8.43 31.86
CA SER A 245 12.13 -8.14 32.08
C SER A 245 12.69 -7.12 31.07
N THR A 246 11.82 -6.48 30.29
CA THR A 246 12.21 -5.54 29.23
C THR A 246 12.62 -4.20 29.83
N THR A 247 13.78 -3.70 29.41
CA THR A 247 14.28 -2.39 29.87
C THR A 247 13.32 -1.25 29.45
N PRO A 248 13.26 -0.15 30.23
CA PRO A 248 12.47 1.04 29.86
C PRO A 248 12.83 1.59 28.47
N PHE A 249 14.11 1.52 28.10
CA PHE A 249 14.60 1.91 26.78
C PHE A 249 13.94 1.08 25.67
N CYS A 250 14.00 -0.25 25.76
CA CYS A 250 13.43 -1.13 24.75
C CYS A 250 11.91 -0.98 24.67
N ARG A 251 11.22 -0.84 25.80
CA ARG A 251 9.78 -0.57 25.84
C ARG A 251 9.40 0.71 25.08
N LYS A 252 10.07 1.82 25.36
CA LYS A 252 9.85 3.10 24.66
C LYS A 252 10.12 2.93 23.16
N LEU A 253 11.23 2.30 22.80
CA LEU A 253 11.63 2.07 21.42
C LEU A 253 10.60 1.21 20.66
N GLY A 254 10.11 0.13 21.27
CA GLY A 254 9.10 -0.75 20.70
C GLY A 254 7.76 -0.02 20.46
N ARG A 255 7.34 0.84 21.39
CA ARG A 255 6.14 1.67 21.22
C ARG A 255 6.28 2.65 20.06
N GLU A 256 7.35 3.44 20.03
CA GLU A 256 7.62 4.39 18.94
C GLU A 256 7.75 3.68 17.59
N PHE A 257 8.31 2.47 17.59
CA PHE A 257 8.42 1.63 16.41
C PHE A 257 7.04 1.19 15.89
N LEU A 258 6.18 0.62 16.74
CA LEU A 258 4.83 0.17 16.39
C LEU A 258 3.93 1.33 15.93
N GLU A 259 4.07 2.50 16.54
CA GLU A 259 3.32 3.71 16.18
C GLU A 259 3.85 4.37 14.89
N GLY A 260 4.94 3.87 14.30
CA GLY A 260 5.54 4.41 13.08
C GLY A 260 6.27 5.75 13.28
N LYS A 261 6.61 6.12 14.53
CA LYS A 261 7.28 7.38 14.88
C LYS A 261 8.77 7.37 14.55
N LEU A 262 9.37 6.19 14.41
CA LEU A 262 10.78 6.07 14.09
C LEU A 262 11.04 6.35 12.60
N VAL A 263 12.29 6.72 12.29
CA VAL A 263 12.73 6.91 10.92
C VAL A 263 12.51 5.63 10.09
N PRO A 264 12.17 5.72 8.79
CA PRO A 264 11.72 4.57 8.01
C PRO A 264 12.76 3.45 7.83
N THR A 265 14.03 3.67 8.18
CA THR A 265 15.08 2.66 7.99
C THR A 265 15.77 2.32 9.30
N PRO A 266 15.70 1.05 9.74
CA PRO A 266 14.97 -0.08 9.15
C PRO A 266 13.55 -0.19 9.71
N GLY A 267 12.66 -0.88 8.99
CA GLY A 267 11.25 -0.99 9.42
C GLY A 267 10.29 -0.05 8.71
N ALA A 268 10.55 0.28 7.44
CA ALA A 268 9.73 1.18 6.65
C ALA A 268 8.24 0.83 6.69
N HIS A 269 7.88 -0.47 6.77
CA HIS A 269 6.49 -0.91 6.85
C HIS A 269 5.76 -0.42 8.12
N PHE A 270 6.48 -0.17 9.22
CA PHE A 270 5.90 0.37 10.45
C PHE A 270 5.70 1.88 10.37
N HIS A 271 6.64 2.58 9.73
CA HIS A 271 6.51 4.02 9.48
C HIS A 271 5.39 4.33 8.47
N TYR A 272 5.35 3.61 7.35
CA TYR A 272 4.31 3.73 6.32
C TYR A 272 3.13 2.81 6.67
N ASN A 273 2.47 3.11 7.78
CA ASN A 273 1.29 2.41 8.29
C ASN A 273 -0.02 3.01 7.72
N TYR A 274 -1.19 2.45 8.06
CA TYR A 274 -2.47 2.96 7.57
C TYR A 274 -2.69 4.42 7.97
N HIS A 275 -2.30 4.80 9.18
CA HIS A 275 -2.39 6.20 9.61
C HIS A 275 -1.56 7.14 8.73
N TYR A 276 -0.36 6.74 8.30
CA TYR A 276 0.45 7.50 7.34
C TYR A 276 -0.31 7.71 6.02
N TYR A 277 -0.85 6.62 5.44
CA TYR A 277 -1.55 6.72 4.16
C TYR A 277 -2.83 7.53 4.27
N ALA A 278 -3.61 7.35 5.34
CA ALA A 278 -4.89 8.05 5.51
C ALA A 278 -4.72 9.57 5.62
N ASN A 279 -3.69 10.02 6.34
CA ASN A 279 -3.33 11.44 6.42
C ASN A 279 -2.91 12.01 5.06
N TRP A 280 -2.28 11.18 4.22
CA TRP A 280 -1.75 11.61 2.94
C TRP A 280 -2.80 11.61 1.83
N THR A 281 -3.70 10.62 1.80
CA THR A 281 -4.69 10.46 0.72
C THR A 281 -6.03 11.17 0.97
N TRP A 282 -6.24 11.73 2.16
CA TRP A 282 -7.55 12.26 2.61
C TRP A 282 -8.68 11.26 2.37
N VAL A 283 -8.59 10.07 2.99
CA VAL A 283 -9.59 8.99 2.86
C VAL A 283 -11.04 9.49 3.00
N ASN A 284 -11.26 10.57 3.75
CA ASN A 284 -12.59 11.18 3.97
C ASN A 284 -13.15 11.98 2.77
N GLN A 285 -12.40 12.18 1.69
CA GLN A 285 -12.81 13.02 0.54
C GLN A 285 -13.04 12.24 -0.76
N LYS A 286 -12.72 10.95 -0.78
CA LYS A 286 -12.82 10.10 -1.97
C LYS A 286 -13.62 8.85 -1.65
N LEU A 287 -14.19 8.26 -2.71
CA LEU A 287 -14.70 6.89 -2.61
C LEU A 287 -13.52 5.96 -2.32
N VAL A 288 -13.78 4.88 -1.58
CA VAL A 288 -12.77 3.90 -1.20
C VAL A 288 -13.22 2.53 -1.67
N ALA A 289 -12.34 1.82 -2.37
CA ALA A 289 -12.43 0.39 -2.59
C ALA A 289 -11.27 -0.29 -1.86
N VAL A 290 -11.50 -1.49 -1.34
CA VAL A 290 -10.57 -2.23 -0.50
C VAL A 290 -10.23 -3.58 -1.12
N LEU A 291 -8.95 -3.93 -1.11
CA LEU A 291 -8.44 -5.26 -1.43
C LEU A 291 -7.89 -5.90 -0.16
N ARG A 292 -8.62 -6.86 0.42
CA ARG A 292 -8.23 -7.58 1.62
C ARG A 292 -7.19 -8.65 1.26
N THR A 293 -6.13 -8.76 2.03
CA THR A 293 -5.06 -9.74 1.74
C THR A 293 -5.58 -11.19 1.82
N GLU A 294 -6.54 -11.42 2.70
CA GLU A 294 -7.19 -12.69 2.99
C GLU A 294 -8.16 -13.13 1.88
N SER A 295 -8.65 -12.17 1.09
CA SER A 295 -9.60 -12.35 -0.02
C SER A 295 -9.14 -11.60 -1.28
N LEU A 296 -7.82 -11.57 -1.51
CA LEU A 296 -7.19 -10.65 -2.45
C LEU A 296 -7.72 -10.79 -3.86
N TRP A 297 -7.82 -12.02 -4.35
CA TRP A 297 -8.19 -12.29 -5.73
C TRP A 297 -9.69 -12.21 -5.95
N GLU A 298 -10.47 -12.54 -4.92
CA GLU A 298 -11.92 -12.37 -4.87
C GLU A 298 -12.29 -10.88 -4.93
N ASP A 299 -11.58 -10.04 -4.18
CA ASP A 299 -11.79 -8.60 -4.17
C ASP A 299 -11.33 -7.96 -5.50
N VAL A 300 -10.24 -8.43 -6.11
CA VAL A 300 -9.79 -7.98 -7.44
C VAL A 300 -10.80 -8.38 -8.53
N ALA A 301 -11.20 -9.65 -8.56
CA ALA A 301 -12.21 -10.20 -9.47
C ALA A 301 -13.51 -9.39 -9.41
N ARG A 302 -13.96 -9.06 -8.20
CA ARG A 302 -15.16 -8.25 -8.02
C ARG A 302 -15.01 -6.84 -8.55
N ILE A 303 -13.88 -6.18 -8.30
CA ILE A 303 -13.70 -4.81 -8.82
C ILE A 303 -13.65 -4.84 -10.35
N GLU A 304 -13.05 -5.86 -10.95
CA GLU A 304 -13.11 -6.05 -12.40
C GLU A 304 -14.57 -6.19 -12.89
N GLU A 305 -15.38 -7.02 -12.23
CA GLU A 305 -16.80 -7.19 -12.53
C GLU A 305 -17.59 -5.89 -12.36
N LEU A 306 -17.35 -5.13 -11.29
CA LEU A 306 -17.99 -3.83 -11.03
C LEU A 306 -17.60 -2.77 -12.08
N LEU A 307 -16.42 -2.92 -12.68
CA LEU A 307 -15.99 -2.13 -13.84
C LEU A 307 -16.57 -2.66 -15.16
N GLY A 308 -17.31 -3.76 -15.17
CA GLY A 308 -17.90 -4.39 -16.36
C GLY A 308 -16.95 -5.33 -17.11
N GLY A 309 -15.86 -5.77 -16.47
CA GLY A 309 -14.85 -6.65 -17.05
C GLY A 309 -15.08 -8.14 -16.74
N ASP A 310 -14.20 -9.01 -17.24
CA ASP A 310 -14.26 -10.46 -16.99
C ASP A 310 -13.45 -10.83 -15.74
N GLN A 311 -14.15 -11.34 -14.73
CA GLN A 311 -13.53 -11.80 -13.48
C GLN A 311 -12.75 -13.12 -13.61
N LYS A 312 -13.05 -13.96 -14.61
CA LYS A 312 -12.53 -15.33 -14.70
C LYS A 312 -11.00 -15.42 -14.61
N PRO A 313 -10.23 -14.53 -15.27
CA PRO A 313 -8.78 -14.65 -15.21
C PRO A 313 -8.22 -14.38 -13.81
N PHE A 314 -8.92 -13.67 -12.93
CA PHE A 314 -8.45 -13.49 -11.54
C PHE A 314 -8.79 -14.69 -10.64
N LEU A 315 -9.73 -15.53 -11.06
CA LEU A 315 -10.24 -16.65 -10.27
C LEU A 315 -9.61 -18.02 -10.64
N THR A 316 -8.74 -18.09 -11.65
CA THR A 316 -8.05 -19.34 -11.98
C THR A 316 -6.97 -19.68 -10.95
N ALA A 317 -6.74 -20.97 -10.69
CA ALA A 317 -5.78 -21.44 -9.67
C ALA A 317 -4.34 -20.95 -9.94
N GLU A 318 -3.92 -20.90 -11.20
CA GLU A 318 -2.63 -20.33 -11.63
C GLU A 318 -2.51 -18.84 -11.26
N ASN A 319 -3.65 -18.16 -11.13
CA ASN A 319 -3.75 -16.74 -10.89
C ASN A 319 -3.96 -16.36 -9.43
N GLN A 320 -4.16 -17.37 -8.57
CA GLN A 320 -4.35 -17.19 -7.14
C GLN A 320 -3.07 -17.22 -6.30
N GLU A 321 -1.86 -17.20 -6.89
CA GLU A 321 -0.61 -17.20 -6.11
C GLU A 321 -0.54 -15.98 -5.17
N ARG A 322 -0.68 -16.22 -3.85
CA ARG A 322 -0.57 -15.18 -2.82
C ARG A 322 0.88 -15.08 -2.37
N VAL A 323 1.56 -14.00 -2.74
CA VAL A 323 2.95 -13.76 -2.37
C VAL A 323 3.02 -12.61 -1.36
N THR A 324 3.11 -12.94 -0.07
CA THR A 324 3.13 -11.93 1.02
C THR A 324 4.52 -11.30 1.24
N HIS A 325 5.24 -10.98 0.16
CA HIS A 325 6.64 -10.54 0.19
C HIS A 325 7.63 -11.58 0.73
N GLY A 326 7.33 -12.87 0.64
CA GLY A 326 8.24 -13.93 1.05
C GLY A 326 8.25 -14.21 2.55
N SER A 327 7.39 -13.56 3.34
CA SER A 327 7.28 -13.91 4.77
C SER A 327 6.79 -15.34 4.99
N GLU A 328 6.04 -15.86 4.03
CA GLU A 328 5.63 -17.25 3.93
C GLU A 328 6.81 -18.25 3.85
N ASN A 329 7.99 -17.81 3.42
CA ASN A 329 9.17 -18.68 3.29
C ASN A 329 10.04 -18.71 4.56
N PHE A 330 9.66 -17.98 5.61
CA PHE A 330 10.45 -17.93 6.84
C PHE A 330 9.84 -18.88 7.87
N ASN A 331 10.67 -19.80 8.38
CA ASN A 331 10.32 -20.68 9.49
C ASN A 331 10.41 -19.90 10.82
N LEU A 332 9.52 -18.92 11.00
CA LEU A 332 9.38 -18.13 12.21
C LEU A 332 8.04 -18.43 12.86
N THR A 333 7.96 -18.32 14.18
CA THR A 333 6.68 -18.28 14.89
C THR A 333 5.85 -17.12 14.33
N THR A 334 4.77 -17.48 13.64
CA THR A 334 3.89 -16.53 12.94
C THR A 334 2.83 -15.93 13.86
N GLY A 335 2.59 -16.52 15.03
CA GLY A 335 1.57 -16.10 15.97
C GLY A 335 2.13 -15.36 17.18
N VAL A 336 1.37 -14.36 17.62
CA VAL A 336 1.48 -13.77 18.97
C VAL A 336 0.36 -14.40 19.81
N ASN A 337 0.66 -14.85 21.01
CA ASN A 337 -0.38 -15.40 21.89
C ASN A 337 -1.44 -14.34 22.22
N GLN A 338 -2.66 -14.79 22.53
CA GLN A 338 -3.81 -13.90 22.73
C GLN A 338 -3.57 -12.79 23.78
N LYS A 339 -2.88 -13.12 24.87
CA LYS A 339 -2.59 -12.16 25.95
C LYS A 339 -1.67 -11.04 25.46
N ASP A 340 -0.64 -11.38 24.71
CA ASP A 340 0.32 -10.38 24.21
C ASP A 340 -0.24 -9.64 22.98
N THR A 341 -1.13 -10.27 22.18
CA THR A 341 -1.87 -9.60 21.10
C THR A 341 -2.75 -8.46 21.64
N PHE A 342 -3.37 -8.64 22.80
CA PHE A 342 -4.13 -7.58 23.45
C PHE A 342 -3.28 -6.31 23.68
N PHE A 343 -2.01 -6.46 24.09
CA PHE A 343 -1.11 -5.32 24.27
C PHE A 343 -0.75 -4.64 22.95
N LEU A 344 -0.59 -5.40 21.87
CA LEU A 344 -0.43 -4.83 20.53
C LEU A 344 -1.66 -4.02 20.13
N CYS A 345 -2.87 -4.52 20.40
CA CYS A 345 -4.10 -3.78 20.09
C CYS A 345 -4.18 -2.43 20.83
N CYS A 346 -3.73 -2.37 22.09
CA CYS A 346 -3.64 -1.10 22.82
C CYS A 346 -2.75 -0.08 22.09
N VAL A 347 -1.54 -0.48 21.71
CA VAL A 347 -0.59 0.42 21.03
C VAL A 347 -1.09 0.79 19.63
N LEU A 348 -1.71 -0.14 18.91
CA LEU A 348 -2.14 0.01 17.53
C LEU A 348 -3.55 0.60 17.36
N ARG A 349 -4.21 1.09 18.42
CA ARG A 349 -5.60 1.58 18.34
C ARG A 349 -5.87 2.54 17.17
N LYS A 350 -4.91 3.42 16.83
CA LYS A 350 -5.03 4.38 15.73
C LYS A 350 -4.98 3.69 14.36
N GLU A 351 -4.08 2.72 14.23
CA GLU A 351 -3.97 1.89 13.03
C GLU A 351 -5.23 1.05 12.83
N LEU A 352 -5.75 0.46 13.93
CA LEU A 352 -6.99 -0.29 13.95
C LEU A 352 -8.21 0.57 13.61
N GLN A 353 -8.27 1.81 14.08
CA GLN A 353 -9.34 2.75 13.71
C GLN A 353 -9.32 3.06 12.22
N VAL A 354 -8.15 3.38 11.65
CA VAL A 354 -8.05 3.67 10.21
C VAL A 354 -8.41 2.44 9.37
N TYR A 355 -7.93 1.25 9.75
CA TYR A 355 -8.33 -0.01 9.11
C TYR A 355 -9.85 -0.21 9.16
N HIS A 356 -10.45 0.04 10.33
CA HIS A 356 -11.88 -0.07 10.51
C HIS A 356 -12.64 0.87 9.57
N ASP A 357 -12.26 2.15 9.56
CA ASP A 357 -12.89 3.18 8.75
C ASP A 357 -12.77 2.87 7.24
N LEU A 358 -11.61 2.37 6.79
CA LEU A 358 -11.39 1.93 5.40
C LEU A 358 -12.34 0.80 4.99
N VAL A 359 -12.50 -0.22 5.84
CA VAL A 359 -13.38 -1.37 5.55
C VAL A 359 -14.84 -0.94 5.52
N LEU A 360 -15.28 -0.09 6.46
CA LEU A 360 -16.65 0.45 6.44
C LEU A 360 -16.92 1.30 5.19
N ALA A 361 -15.96 2.14 4.80
CA ALA A 361 -16.06 3.01 3.63
C ALA A 361 -15.97 2.27 2.28
N ALA A 362 -15.54 1.00 2.29
CA ALA A 362 -15.32 0.23 1.07
C ALA A 362 -16.62 0.08 0.26
N VAL A 363 -16.64 0.58 -0.97
CA VAL A 363 -17.79 0.50 -1.88
C VAL A 363 -17.90 -0.84 -2.59
N ASN A 364 -16.83 -1.63 -2.62
CA ASN A 364 -16.80 -2.94 -3.29
C ASN A 364 -17.13 -4.13 -2.35
N LEU A 365 -17.17 -3.91 -1.03
CA LEU A 365 -17.45 -4.96 -0.06
C LEU A 365 -18.93 -4.99 0.32
N LYS A 366 -19.49 -6.19 0.43
CA LYS A 366 -20.85 -6.42 0.96
C LYS A 366 -20.89 -6.22 2.47
N GLY A 367 -22.08 -5.98 3.00
CA GLY A 367 -22.32 -5.83 4.43
C GLY A 367 -21.73 -6.96 5.27
N ASN A 368 -22.04 -8.21 4.93
CA ASN A 368 -21.52 -9.40 5.63
C ASN A 368 -19.99 -9.53 5.55
N GLU A 369 -19.37 -9.13 4.44
CA GLU A 369 -17.92 -9.17 4.27
C GLU A 369 -17.22 -8.10 5.10
N LYS A 370 -17.75 -6.87 5.13
CA LYS A 370 -17.28 -5.81 6.04
C LYS A 370 -17.34 -6.30 7.48
N MET A 371 -18.47 -6.88 7.86
CA MET A 371 -18.70 -7.42 9.19
C MET A 371 -17.71 -8.52 9.56
N GLU A 372 -17.48 -9.48 8.67
CA GLU A 372 -16.54 -10.57 8.93
C GLU A 372 -15.10 -10.07 9.05
N THR A 373 -14.68 -9.19 8.14
CA THR A 373 -13.36 -8.58 8.16
C THR A 373 -13.10 -7.77 9.43
N LEU A 374 -14.09 -6.97 9.88
CA LEU A 374 -13.97 -6.21 11.14
C LEU A 374 -14.02 -7.12 12.36
N ARG A 375 -14.91 -8.11 12.38
CA ARG A 375 -15.02 -9.09 13.47
C ARG A 375 -13.73 -9.85 13.68
N GLN A 376 -13.04 -10.24 12.61
CA GLN A 376 -11.74 -10.91 12.70
C GLN A 376 -10.72 -10.05 13.46
N ALA A 377 -10.58 -8.77 13.09
CA ALA A 377 -9.67 -7.85 13.78
C ALA A 377 -10.05 -7.61 15.25
N MET A 378 -11.35 -7.53 15.54
CA MET A 378 -11.86 -7.37 16.91
C MET A 378 -11.60 -8.62 17.76
N ASN A 379 -11.80 -9.81 17.19
CA ASN A 379 -11.53 -11.09 17.84
C ASN A 379 -10.05 -11.25 18.18
N HIS A 380 -9.14 -10.81 17.30
CA HIS A 380 -7.69 -10.77 17.60
C HIS A 380 -7.39 -9.94 18.85
N CYS A 381 -8.14 -8.85 19.08
CA CYS A 381 -8.01 -8.02 20.27
C CYS A 381 -8.78 -8.53 21.51
N GLY A 382 -9.32 -9.76 21.46
CA GLY A 382 -10.04 -10.39 22.57
C GLY A 382 -11.46 -9.86 22.76
N ILE A 383 -12.01 -9.13 21.79
CA ILE A 383 -13.36 -8.61 21.84
C ILE A 383 -14.30 -9.71 21.31
N LYS A 384 -14.72 -10.59 22.21
CA LYS A 384 -15.64 -11.70 21.91
C LYS A 384 -17.05 -11.32 22.39
N ASP A 385 -18.07 -11.73 21.64
CA ASP A 385 -19.50 -11.72 22.03
C ASP A 385 -20.21 -10.35 22.14
N GLU A 386 -19.53 -9.26 22.52
CA GLU A 386 -20.16 -7.94 22.70
C GLU A 386 -20.59 -7.24 21.39
N VAL A 387 -20.09 -7.70 20.24
CA VAL A 387 -20.10 -6.92 18.99
C VAL A 387 -20.70 -7.70 17.81
N SER A 388 -21.61 -8.63 18.11
CA SER A 388 -22.20 -9.50 17.10
C SER A 388 -23.18 -8.77 16.16
N SER A 389 -23.73 -7.63 16.58
CA SER A 389 -24.72 -6.91 15.77
C SER A 389 -24.08 -5.88 14.81
N PRO A 390 -24.61 -5.74 13.57
CA PRO A 390 -24.15 -4.74 12.61
C PRO A 390 -24.08 -3.31 13.17
N PRO A 391 -25.11 -2.77 13.84
CA PRO A 391 -25.06 -1.40 14.35
C PRO A 391 -23.90 -1.15 15.32
N VAL A 392 -23.54 -2.15 16.13
CA VAL A 392 -22.44 -2.04 17.09
C VAL A 392 -21.09 -2.03 16.37
N ILE A 393 -20.89 -2.89 15.36
CA ILE A 393 -19.66 -2.86 14.56
C ILE A 393 -19.52 -1.52 13.83
N ALA A 394 -20.56 -1.04 13.15
CA ALA A 394 -20.51 0.24 12.43
C ALA A 394 -20.24 1.44 13.35
N GLY A 395 -20.77 1.41 14.57
CA GLY A 395 -20.59 2.45 15.56
C GLY A 395 -19.30 2.32 16.38
N TRP A 396 -18.52 1.26 16.18
CA TRP A 396 -17.39 0.95 17.05
C TRP A 396 -16.28 1.99 16.95
N ARG A 397 -15.76 2.39 18.11
CA ARG A 397 -14.62 3.29 18.23
C ARG A 397 -13.51 2.62 19.03
N TRP A 398 -12.34 2.48 18.40
CA TRP A 398 -11.18 1.88 19.04
C TRP A 398 -10.62 2.72 20.19
N ASP A 399 -10.82 4.04 20.15
CA ASP A 399 -10.45 4.92 21.27
C ASP A 399 -11.29 4.64 22.53
N ASP A 400 -12.59 4.36 22.38
CA ASP A 400 -13.46 4.04 23.51
C ASP A 400 -13.08 2.69 24.13
N TRP A 401 -12.83 1.68 23.28
CA TRP A 401 -12.31 0.39 23.73
C TRP A 401 -10.96 0.54 24.43
N HIS A 402 -10.04 1.32 23.85
CA HIS A 402 -8.73 1.58 24.44
C HIS A 402 -8.86 2.25 25.81
N HIS A 403 -9.70 3.27 25.93
CA HIS A 403 -9.88 3.98 27.19
C HIS A 403 -10.42 3.07 28.31
N ARG A 404 -11.26 2.08 28.00
CA ARG A 404 -11.78 1.12 28.99
C ARG A 404 -10.77 0.02 29.34
N ASN A 405 -9.97 -0.43 28.37
CA ASN A 405 -9.23 -1.69 28.49
C ASN A 405 -7.71 -1.50 28.66
N CYS A 406 -7.17 -0.37 28.19
CA CYS A 406 -5.71 -0.14 28.12
C CYS A 406 -5.21 0.90 29.12
N SER A 407 -6.10 1.67 29.75
CA SER A 407 -5.78 2.80 30.65
C SER A 407 -5.02 2.42 31.92
N VAL A 408 -5.07 1.16 32.36
CA VAL A 408 -4.28 0.65 33.49
C VAL A 408 -2.76 0.57 33.16
N GLN A 409 -2.36 0.87 31.92
CA GLN A 409 -0.96 0.78 31.48
C GLN A 409 -0.23 2.13 31.36
N ASP A 410 -0.97 3.25 31.42
CA ASP A 410 -0.40 4.59 31.23
C ASP A 410 -0.06 5.30 32.55
N GLU A 411 -0.47 4.74 33.69
CA GLU A 411 -0.05 5.18 35.03
C GLU A 411 1.29 4.51 35.41
N ASP A 412 2.41 5.09 34.95
CA ASP A 412 3.72 5.07 35.65
C ASP A 412 4.73 6.00 34.93
#